data_AF-A0A2T2UXG2-F1
#
_entry.id   AF-A0A2T2UXG2-F1
#
_cell.length_a   1.000
_cell.length_b   1.000
_cell.length_c   1.000
_cell.angle_alpha   90.00
_cell.angle_beta   90.00
_cell.angle_gamma   90.00
#
_symmetry.space_group_name_H-M   'P 1'
#
loop_
_entity.id
_entity.type
_entity.pdbx_description
1 polymer ?
#
loop_
_entity_poly.entity_id
_entity_poly.type
_entity_poly.pdbx_seq_one_letter_code
_entity_poly.pdbx_strand_id
1 'polypeptide(L)'
;MITDVEIEAANEQILLNPPGPSDDLLREVMQGSGTYVTVQLKPMLMMANTDHPELTEEEPKSVKTIPAHFSPVAQAEADDVARVFGDETWEDGRTYFHVGHPIGMEESPVCVDLSKFAERSNAIFGKTGTGKTFLTRLLLAGTIRTGRAVNLVFDMHSEYGYGSQAEGEDGQAQFVKGLRDLFPSRVSLFSLDPSTTRERGHTPDYDVHLHADQIQPADILPLR
;
A
#
# COMPACT_ATOMS: atom_id res chain seq x y z
N MET A 1 -9.99 4.45 11.08
CA MET A 1 -9.63 5.82 10.67
C MET A 1 -10.56 6.79 11.38
N ILE A 2 -10.00 7.83 12.02
CA ILE A 2 -10.79 8.94 12.57
C ILE A 2 -11.14 9.85 11.39
N THR A 3 -12.42 10.09 11.17
CA THR A 3 -12.89 10.96 10.07
C THR A 3 -13.27 12.33 10.55
N ASP A 4 -13.66 12.46 11.82
CA ASP A 4 -14.07 13.72 12.42
C ASP A 4 -13.90 13.71 13.94
N VAL A 5 -13.69 14.88 14.52
CA VAL A 5 -13.55 15.09 15.97
C VAL A 5 -14.30 16.36 16.36
N GLU A 6 -15.35 16.20 17.17
CA GLU A 6 -16.19 17.29 17.64
C GLU A 6 -16.15 17.36 19.17
N ILE A 7 -16.14 18.59 19.71
CA ILE A 7 -16.32 18.80 21.15
C ILE A 7 -17.78 19.13 21.37
N GLU A 8 -18.44 18.30 22.18
CA GLU A 8 -19.80 18.51 22.62
C GLU A 8 -19.84 18.80 24.12
N ALA A 9 -20.99 19.27 24.60
CA ALA A 9 -21.19 19.56 26.01
C ALA A 9 -22.52 18.99 26.49
N ALA A 10 -22.56 18.54 27.74
CA ALA A 10 -23.81 18.15 28.38
C ALA A 10 -24.81 19.32 28.47
N ASN A 11 -24.32 20.57 28.36
CA ASN A 11 -25.12 21.78 28.29
C ASN A 11 -24.59 22.71 27.18
N GLU A 12 -25.42 23.01 26.18
CA GLU A 12 -25.07 23.87 25.03
C GLU A 12 -24.59 25.27 25.44
N GLN A 13 -25.00 25.79 26.61
CA GLN A 13 -24.54 27.11 27.08
C GLN A 13 -23.02 27.16 27.31
N ILE A 14 -22.39 26.01 27.57
CA ILE A 14 -20.94 25.88 27.73
C ILE A 14 -20.22 26.18 26.41
N LEU A 15 -20.76 25.71 25.28
CA LEU A 15 -20.20 25.96 23.95
C LEU A 15 -20.45 27.41 23.50
N LEU A 16 -21.59 27.99 23.88
CA LEU A 16 -21.96 29.35 23.52
C LEU A 16 -21.21 30.42 24.33
N ASN A 17 -20.84 30.12 25.58
CA ASN A 17 -20.13 31.05 26.47
C ASN A 17 -18.94 30.35 27.14
N PRO A 18 -17.83 30.13 26.42
CA PRO A 18 -16.66 29.49 26.99
C PRO A 18 -16.05 30.33 28.12
N PRO A 19 -15.51 29.71 29.18
CA PRO A 19 -14.93 30.41 30.32
C PRO A 19 -13.69 31.21 29.90
N GLY A 20 -13.51 32.37 30.53
CA GLY A 20 -12.40 33.26 30.23
C GLY A 20 -11.03 32.71 30.67
N PRO A 21 -9.92 33.24 30.13
CA PRO A 21 -8.56 32.79 30.45
C PRO A 21 -8.10 32.99 31.91
N SER A 22 -8.92 33.59 32.75
CA SER A 22 -8.66 33.83 34.18
C SER A 22 -9.55 32.98 35.11
N ASP A 23 -10.44 32.15 34.56
CA ASP A 23 -11.38 31.34 35.34
C ASP A 23 -10.96 29.87 35.34
N ASP A 24 -10.06 29.54 36.26
CA ASP A 24 -9.39 28.24 36.30
C ASP A 24 -10.30 27.13 36.84
N LEU A 25 -11.15 27.45 37.83
CA LEU A 25 -12.10 26.50 38.42
C LEU A 25 -13.15 26.04 37.40
N LEU A 26 -13.74 26.98 36.64
CA LEU A 26 -14.71 26.65 35.60
C LEU A 26 -14.09 25.83 34.48
N ARG A 27 -12.81 26.06 34.14
CA ARG A 27 -12.10 25.24 33.15
C ARG A 27 -11.82 23.83 33.65
N GLU A 28 -11.46 23.66 34.92
CA GLU A 28 -11.23 22.34 35.52
C GLU A 28 -12.51 21.50 35.58
N VAL A 29 -13.64 22.13 35.95
CA VAL A 29 -14.97 21.47 35.96
C VAL A 29 -15.42 21.09 34.54
N MET A 30 -15.19 21.97 33.56
CA MET A 30 -15.56 21.71 32.16
C MET A 30 -14.72 20.57 31.57
N GLN A 31 -13.40 20.53 31.82
CA GLN A 31 -12.53 19.44 31.38
C GLN A 31 -12.93 18.07 31.96
N GLY A 32 -13.52 18.02 33.15
CA GLY A 32 -13.85 16.76 33.83
C GLY A 32 -15.23 16.18 33.52
N SER A 33 -16.27 17.01 33.37
CA SER A 33 -17.65 16.52 33.28
C SER A 33 -18.61 17.32 32.39
N GLY A 34 -18.23 18.55 32.02
CA GLY A 34 -19.10 19.45 31.26
C GLY A 34 -19.02 19.25 29.75
N THR A 35 -17.86 18.84 29.25
CA THR A 35 -17.58 18.63 27.83
C THR A 35 -17.10 17.21 27.57
N TYR A 36 -17.47 16.67 26.41
CA TYR A 36 -16.99 15.38 25.92
C TYR A 36 -16.60 15.51 24.46
N VAL A 37 -15.76 14.59 23.98
CA VAL A 37 -15.33 14.56 22.58
C VAL A 37 -16.05 13.44 21.87
N THR A 38 -16.78 13.78 20.81
CA THR A 38 -17.37 12.82 19.89
C THR A 38 -16.40 12.60 18.74
N VAL A 39 -16.07 11.34 18.47
CA VAL A 39 -15.18 10.98 17.36
C VAL A 39 -15.94 10.12 16.38
N GLN A 40 -15.94 10.53 15.10
CA GLN A 40 -16.46 9.69 14.04
C GLN A 40 -15.38 8.70 13.61
N LEU A 41 -15.70 7.42 13.76
CA LEU A 41 -14.81 6.32 13.39
C LEU A 41 -15.34 5.65 12.13
N LYS A 42 -14.41 5.30 11.24
CA LYS A 42 -14.65 4.36 10.15
C LYS A 42 -13.88 3.07 10.43
N PRO A 43 -14.53 2.06 11.06
CA PRO A 43 -13.98 0.73 11.19
C PRO A 43 -13.84 0.08 9.81
N MET A 44 -12.70 -0.53 9.54
CA MET A 44 -12.41 -1.13 8.23
C MET A 44 -12.34 -2.66 8.29
N LEU A 45 -11.79 -3.19 9.37
CA LEU A 45 -11.56 -4.62 9.59
C LEU A 45 -11.91 -5.00 11.03
N MET A 46 -12.41 -6.22 11.20
CA MET A 46 -12.68 -6.87 12.47
C MET A 46 -11.95 -8.20 12.52
N MET A 47 -11.28 -8.46 13.63
CA MET A 47 -10.65 -9.74 13.95
C MET A 47 -11.44 -10.41 15.08
N ALA A 48 -11.38 -11.73 15.14
CA ALA A 48 -11.88 -12.43 16.31
C ALA A 48 -11.01 -12.13 17.54
N ASN A 49 -11.67 -11.97 18.68
CA ASN A 49 -11.02 -11.68 19.95
C ASN A 49 -10.16 -12.88 20.41
N THR A 50 -8.96 -12.61 20.90
CA THR A 50 -7.94 -13.57 21.34
C THR A 50 -8.34 -14.37 22.58
N ASP A 51 -9.35 -13.94 23.33
CA ASP A 51 -9.93 -14.70 24.45
C ASP A 51 -10.56 -16.05 24.01
N HIS A 52 -10.78 -16.22 22.70
CA HIS A 52 -11.26 -17.45 22.09
C HIS A 52 -10.25 -17.97 21.07
N PRO A 53 -9.24 -18.77 21.52
CA PRO A 53 -8.19 -19.30 20.65
C PRO A 53 -8.75 -20.14 19.48
N GLU A 54 -9.95 -20.73 19.62
CA GLU A 54 -10.66 -21.39 18.51
C GLU A 54 -11.04 -20.48 17.33
N LEU A 55 -11.01 -19.16 17.49
CA LEU A 55 -11.30 -18.18 16.43
C LEU A 55 -10.05 -17.52 15.85
N THR A 56 -8.85 -17.90 16.30
CA THR A 56 -7.60 -17.22 15.90
C THR A 56 -7.17 -17.50 14.47
N GLU A 57 -7.67 -18.57 13.84
CA GLU A 57 -7.45 -18.86 12.41
C GLU A 57 -8.42 -18.12 11.46
N GLU A 58 -9.36 -17.32 11.99
CA GLU A 58 -10.28 -16.58 11.13
C GLU A 58 -9.58 -15.40 10.43
N GLU A 59 -9.66 -15.37 9.09
CA GLU A 59 -9.18 -14.24 8.29
C GLU A 59 -9.90 -12.93 8.68
N PRO A 60 -9.24 -11.76 8.54
CA PRO A 60 -9.87 -10.46 8.79
C PRO A 60 -11.19 -10.28 8.02
N LYS A 61 -12.24 -9.87 8.74
CA LYS A 61 -13.59 -9.69 8.16
C LYS A 61 -13.97 -8.20 8.10
N SER A 62 -14.86 -7.86 7.18
CA SER A 62 -15.49 -6.53 7.17
C SER A 62 -16.31 -6.32 8.43
N VAL A 63 -16.24 -5.11 8.98
CA VAL A 63 -16.98 -4.74 10.19
C VAL A 63 -18.48 -4.73 9.92
N LYS A 64 -19.24 -5.48 10.71
CA LYS A 64 -20.72 -5.58 10.61
C LYS A 64 -21.44 -5.04 11.84
N THR A 65 -20.71 -4.71 12.89
CA THR A 65 -21.23 -4.34 14.20
C THR A 65 -20.47 -3.13 14.74
N ILE A 66 -21.12 -2.37 15.61
CA ILE A 66 -20.45 -1.29 16.36
C ILE A 66 -19.88 -1.85 17.67
N PRO A 67 -18.75 -1.31 18.17
CA PRO A 67 -18.27 -1.63 19.50
C PRO A 67 -19.31 -1.31 20.57
N ALA A 68 -19.34 -2.07 21.66
CA ALA A 68 -20.20 -1.79 22.79
C ALA A 68 -19.80 -0.49 23.50
N HIS A 69 -20.72 0.11 24.25
CA HIS A 69 -20.39 1.26 25.10
C HIS A 69 -19.25 0.91 26.06
N PHE A 70 -18.32 1.85 26.22
CA PHE A 70 -17.10 1.71 27.04
C PHE A 70 -16.12 0.61 26.57
N SER A 71 -16.19 0.20 25.30
CA SER A 71 -15.17 -0.69 24.73
C SER A 71 -13.77 -0.07 24.88
N PRO A 72 -12.77 -0.83 25.35
CA PRO A 72 -11.41 -0.33 25.44
C PRO A 72 -10.86 0.00 24.06
N VAL A 73 -10.03 1.02 23.99
CA VAL A 73 -9.30 1.44 22.79
C VAL A 73 -7.82 1.43 23.15
N ALA A 74 -7.01 0.77 22.32
CA ALA A 74 -5.57 0.68 22.47
C ALA A 74 -4.88 1.07 21.16
N GLN A 75 -3.64 1.50 21.27
CA GLN A 75 -2.76 1.64 20.11
C GLN A 75 -2.41 0.25 19.60
N ALA A 76 -2.40 0.07 18.27
CA ALA A 76 -1.99 -1.19 17.66
C ALA A 76 -0.48 -1.38 17.80
N GLU A 77 -0.08 -2.61 18.12
CA GLU A 77 1.32 -3.03 18.16
C GLU A 77 1.75 -3.65 16.82
N ALA A 78 3.05 -3.88 16.62
CA ALA A 78 3.57 -4.50 15.40
C ALA A 78 2.94 -5.89 15.15
N ASP A 79 2.69 -6.65 16.21
CA ASP A 79 2.03 -7.96 16.14
C ASP A 79 0.58 -7.86 15.63
N ASP A 80 -0.14 -6.79 15.96
CA ASP A 80 -1.49 -6.55 15.44
C ASP A 80 -1.48 -6.28 13.94
N VAL A 81 -0.47 -5.53 13.46
CA VAL A 81 -0.27 -5.24 12.04
C VAL A 81 0.10 -6.52 11.28
N ALA A 82 1.05 -7.30 11.81
CA ALA A 82 1.45 -8.58 11.27
C ALA A 82 0.27 -9.57 11.21
N ARG A 83 -0.62 -9.56 12.21
CA ARG A 83 -1.84 -10.39 12.19
C ARG A 83 -2.77 -10.10 11.01
N VAL A 84 -2.77 -8.87 10.49
CA VAL A 84 -3.62 -8.45 9.36
C VAL A 84 -2.92 -8.61 8.02
N PHE A 85 -1.64 -8.20 7.92
CA PHE A 85 -0.91 -8.12 6.66
C PHE A 85 0.08 -9.28 6.44
N GLY A 86 0.32 -10.08 7.47
CA GLY A 86 1.35 -11.12 7.52
C GLY A 86 2.75 -10.57 7.75
N ASP A 87 3.69 -11.50 7.94
CA ASP A 87 5.09 -11.21 8.22
C ASP A 87 5.99 -12.09 7.35
N GLU A 88 7.11 -11.54 6.85
CA GLU A 88 8.06 -12.28 5.99
C GLU A 88 8.73 -13.47 6.71
N THR A 89 8.75 -13.48 8.05
CA THR A 89 9.37 -14.53 8.87
C THR A 89 8.44 -15.72 9.12
N TRP A 90 7.16 -15.62 8.79
CA TRP A 90 6.20 -16.70 9.03
C TRP A 90 6.40 -17.86 8.06
N GLU A 91 6.39 -19.08 8.60
CA GLU A 91 6.51 -20.33 7.84
C GLU A 91 5.14 -21.03 7.70
N ASP A 92 4.10 -20.29 7.31
CA ASP A 92 2.72 -20.79 7.15
C ASP A 92 2.40 -21.30 5.72
N GLY A 93 3.43 -21.39 4.86
CA GLY A 93 3.31 -21.79 3.46
C GLY A 93 2.90 -20.68 2.50
N ARG A 94 2.61 -19.47 2.99
CA ARG A 94 2.39 -18.28 2.16
C ARG A 94 3.71 -17.55 1.92
N THR A 95 3.68 -16.57 1.03
CA THR A 95 4.88 -15.81 0.67
C THR A 95 4.59 -14.34 0.87
N TYR A 96 4.77 -13.87 2.10
CA TYR A 96 4.63 -12.47 2.44
C TYR A 96 5.83 -11.68 1.93
N PHE A 97 5.56 -10.50 1.36
CA PHE A 97 6.58 -9.59 0.87
C PHE A 97 6.30 -8.18 1.38
N HIS A 98 7.27 -7.60 2.07
CA HIS A 98 7.19 -6.29 2.67
C HIS A 98 7.15 -5.19 1.59
N VAL A 99 6.14 -4.32 1.67
CA VAL A 99 5.93 -3.21 0.72
C VAL A 99 6.06 -1.81 1.32
N GLY A 100 6.03 -1.68 2.65
CA GLY A 100 6.17 -0.41 3.37
C GLY A 100 5.62 -0.50 4.79
N HIS A 101 5.38 0.64 5.42
CA HIS A 101 4.90 0.74 6.80
C HIS A 101 3.69 1.67 6.90
N PRO A 102 2.82 1.54 7.91
CA PRO A 102 1.80 2.54 8.20
C PRO A 102 2.44 3.86 8.62
N ILE A 103 1.75 4.97 8.40
CA ILE A 103 2.22 6.30 8.80
C ILE A 103 2.29 6.37 10.32
N GLY A 104 3.47 6.67 10.88
CA GLY A 104 3.70 6.77 12.32
C GLY A 104 3.85 5.42 13.04
N MET A 105 4.09 4.33 12.29
CA MET A 105 4.41 2.98 12.80
C MET A 105 5.56 2.39 11.97
N GLU A 106 6.69 3.09 11.90
CA GLU A 106 7.83 2.76 11.03
C GLU A 106 8.46 1.40 11.35
N GLU A 107 8.27 0.89 12.56
CA GLU A 107 8.70 -0.45 12.99
C GLU A 107 7.77 -1.59 12.57
N SER A 108 6.57 -1.28 12.05
CA SER A 108 5.54 -2.28 11.73
C SER A 108 5.46 -2.53 10.23
N PRO A 109 6.03 -3.63 9.70
CA PRO A 109 6.01 -3.90 8.27
C PRO A 109 4.60 -4.24 7.78
N VAL A 110 4.24 -3.70 6.63
CA VAL A 110 3.06 -4.09 5.85
C VAL A 110 3.50 -5.02 4.74
N CYS A 111 3.04 -6.27 4.81
CA CYS A 111 3.33 -7.27 3.79
C CYS A 111 2.14 -7.49 2.83
N VAL A 112 2.46 -8.00 1.65
CA VAL A 112 1.50 -8.52 0.68
C VAL A 112 1.79 -10.00 0.48
N ASP A 113 0.76 -10.84 0.56
CA ASP A 113 0.85 -12.25 0.18
C ASP A 113 0.99 -12.38 -1.35
N LEU A 114 2.22 -12.62 -1.80
CA LEU A 114 2.54 -12.77 -3.22
C LEU A 114 1.90 -14.02 -3.84
N SER A 115 1.54 -15.02 -3.02
CA SER A 115 0.82 -16.20 -3.51
C SER A 115 -0.57 -15.85 -3.99
N LYS A 116 -1.34 -15.20 -3.12
CA LYS A 116 -2.68 -14.70 -3.47
C LYS A 116 -2.62 -13.61 -4.54
N PHE A 117 -1.58 -12.78 -4.53
CA PHE A 117 -1.37 -11.75 -5.54
C PHE A 117 -1.21 -12.37 -6.94
N ALA A 118 -0.40 -13.41 -7.09
CA ALA A 118 -0.17 -14.06 -8.39
C ALA A 118 -1.40 -14.81 -8.94
N GLU A 119 -2.32 -15.24 -8.07
CA GLU A 119 -3.51 -16.02 -8.44
C GLU A 119 -4.68 -15.17 -8.93
N ARG A 120 -4.59 -13.84 -8.80
CA ARG A 120 -5.69 -12.92 -9.10
C ARG A 120 -5.25 -11.83 -10.06
N SER A 121 -6.20 -11.27 -10.79
CA SER A 121 -5.97 -10.04 -11.56
C SER A 121 -5.88 -8.86 -10.61
N ASN A 122 -4.78 -8.12 -10.68
CA ASN A 122 -4.55 -6.93 -9.86
C ASN A 122 -4.43 -5.70 -10.75
N ALA A 123 -4.78 -4.55 -10.19
CA ALA A 123 -4.60 -3.27 -10.86
C ALA A 123 -4.11 -2.22 -9.85
N ILE A 124 -3.12 -1.43 -10.25
CA ILE A 124 -2.54 -0.36 -9.44
C ILE A 124 -3.02 0.98 -10.00
N PHE A 125 -3.75 1.73 -9.18
CA PHE A 125 -4.34 3.02 -9.55
C PHE A 125 -3.71 4.17 -8.75
N GLY A 126 -3.69 5.35 -9.34
CA GLY A 126 -3.14 6.55 -8.71
C GLY A 126 -3.00 7.70 -9.71
N LYS A 127 -2.93 8.94 -9.20
CA LYS A 127 -2.65 10.11 -10.05
C LYS A 127 -1.19 10.08 -10.53
N THR A 128 -0.85 10.86 -11.55
CA THR A 128 0.56 11.02 -11.97
C THR A 128 1.38 11.53 -10.78
N GLY A 129 2.59 11.00 -10.60
CA GLY A 129 3.46 11.34 -9.46
C GLY A 129 3.19 10.59 -8.16
N THR A 130 2.13 9.79 -8.03
CA THR A 130 1.83 9.08 -6.76
C THR A 130 2.57 7.74 -6.60
N GLY A 131 3.71 7.55 -7.27
CA GLY A 131 4.54 6.35 -7.10
C GLY A 131 4.00 5.06 -7.75
N LYS A 132 3.05 5.12 -8.70
CA LYS A 132 2.51 3.91 -9.38
C LYS A 132 3.60 3.02 -9.96
N THR A 133 4.49 3.57 -10.78
CA THR A 133 5.61 2.83 -11.40
C THR A 133 6.51 2.22 -10.33
N PHE A 134 6.77 2.95 -9.25
CA PHE A 134 7.60 2.48 -8.14
C PHE A 134 6.98 1.27 -7.44
N LEU A 135 5.70 1.36 -7.06
CA LEU A 135 4.98 0.26 -6.42
C LEU A 135 4.88 -0.97 -7.33
N THR A 136 4.55 -0.79 -8.61
CA THR A 136 4.51 -1.89 -9.59
C THR A 136 5.87 -2.58 -9.68
N ARG A 137 6.97 -1.81 -9.78
CA ARG A 137 8.33 -2.35 -9.83
C ARG A 137 8.70 -3.09 -8.55
N LEU A 138 8.31 -2.57 -7.38
CA LEU A 138 8.54 -3.22 -6.10
C LEU A 138 7.85 -4.59 -6.02
N LEU A 139 6.58 -4.67 -6.43
CA LEU A 139 5.84 -5.94 -6.47
C LEU A 139 6.44 -6.93 -7.48
N LEU A 140 6.81 -6.46 -8.68
CA LEU A 140 7.51 -7.28 -9.67
C LEU A 140 8.83 -7.81 -9.11
N ALA A 141 9.63 -6.96 -8.45
CA ALA A 141 10.85 -7.38 -7.78
C ALA A 141 10.58 -8.44 -6.70
N GLY A 142 9.51 -8.28 -5.91
CA GLY A 142 9.07 -9.27 -4.93
C GLY A 142 8.77 -10.63 -5.56
N THR A 143 7.98 -10.67 -6.64
CA THR A 143 7.66 -11.93 -7.34
C THR A 143 8.88 -12.59 -7.97
N ILE A 144 9.84 -11.82 -8.52
CA ILE A 144 11.09 -12.33 -9.09
C ILE A 144 12.02 -12.86 -8.00
N ARG A 145 12.16 -12.12 -6.89
CA ARG A 145 13.01 -12.49 -5.75
C ARG A 145 12.55 -13.81 -5.14
N THR A 146 11.25 -13.92 -4.88
CA THR A 146 10.61 -15.10 -4.26
C THR A 146 10.35 -16.23 -5.25
N GLY A 147 10.42 -15.98 -6.55
CA GLY A 147 10.15 -16.98 -7.58
C GLY A 147 8.66 -17.36 -7.67
N ARG A 148 7.75 -16.50 -7.20
CA ARG A 148 6.33 -16.84 -7.09
C ARG A 148 5.57 -16.75 -8.42
N ALA A 149 6.11 -16.02 -9.39
CA ALA A 149 5.52 -15.87 -10.72
C ALA A 149 6.59 -15.67 -11.80
N VAL A 150 6.26 -16.06 -13.03
CA VAL A 150 6.97 -15.66 -14.25
C VAL A 150 6.27 -14.44 -14.82
N ASN A 151 7.01 -13.35 -15.01
CA ASN A 151 6.45 -12.06 -15.42
C ASN A 151 6.75 -11.80 -16.91
N LEU A 152 5.71 -11.52 -17.69
CA LEU A 152 5.83 -10.91 -19.01
C LEU A 152 5.29 -9.47 -18.91
N VAL A 153 6.17 -8.49 -19.08
CA VAL A 153 5.84 -7.07 -18.86
C VAL A 153 5.92 -6.31 -20.17
N PHE A 154 4.82 -5.69 -20.57
CA PHE A 154 4.79 -4.72 -21.67
C PHE A 154 5.15 -3.33 -21.14
N ASP A 155 6.43 -2.97 -21.25
CA ASP A 155 6.99 -1.74 -20.69
C ASP A 155 6.90 -0.56 -21.67
N MET A 156 5.73 0.08 -21.73
CA MET A 156 5.45 1.19 -22.67
C MET A 156 6.35 2.42 -22.46
N HIS A 157 6.82 2.66 -21.25
CA HIS A 157 7.65 3.84 -20.93
C HIS A 157 9.11 3.49 -20.65
N SER A 158 9.48 2.21 -20.73
CA SER A 158 10.84 1.70 -20.47
C SER A 158 11.33 1.99 -19.03
N GLU A 159 10.42 2.12 -18.07
CA GLU A 159 10.74 2.51 -16.69
C GLU A 159 11.04 1.31 -15.78
N TYR A 160 10.54 0.12 -16.13
CA TYR A 160 10.69 -1.07 -15.30
C TYR A 160 12.03 -1.77 -15.57
N GLY A 161 12.44 -1.84 -16.83
CA GLY A 161 13.64 -2.58 -17.25
C GLY A 161 14.95 -1.90 -16.86
N TYR A 162 15.14 -0.64 -17.24
CA TYR A 162 16.44 0.06 -17.24
C TYR A 162 16.67 1.03 -16.06
N GLY A 163 15.65 1.23 -15.22
CA GLY A 163 15.69 2.19 -14.13
C GLY A 163 15.18 3.56 -14.56
N SER A 164 14.79 4.37 -13.58
CA SER A 164 14.19 5.68 -13.80
C SER A 164 14.62 6.65 -12.70
N GLN A 165 14.58 7.95 -13.00
CA GLN A 165 14.73 8.97 -11.96
C GLN A 165 13.43 9.07 -11.16
N ALA A 166 13.54 8.93 -9.85
CA ALA A 166 12.48 9.26 -8.90
C ALA A 166 12.72 10.65 -8.32
N GLU A 167 11.64 11.38 -8.05
CA GLU A 167 11.70 12.63 -7.30
C GLU A 167 12.02 12.31 -5.83
N GLY A 168 13.17 12.79 -5.33
CA GLY A 168 13.54 12.65 -3.91
C GLY A 168 12.86 13.70 -3.04
N GLU A 169 12.86 13.47 -1.71
CA GLU A 169 12.23 14.34 -0.71
C GLU A 169 12.76 15.80 -0.75
N ASP A 170 14.02 15.98 -1.15
CA ASP A 170 14.67 17.29 -1.29
C ASP A 170 14.59 17.89 -2.71
N GLY A 171 13.76 17.32 -3.60
CA GLY A 171 13.69 17.72 -5.01
C GLY A 171 14.91 17.28 -5.84
N GLN A 172 15.85 16.53 -5.26
CA GLN A 172 16.94 15.91 -5.99
C GLN A 172 16.46 14.62 -6.64
N ALA A 173 16.71 14.47 -7.95
CA ALA A 173 16.39 13.25 -8.67
C ALA A 173 17.25 12.09 -8.17
N GLN A 174 16.63 11.10 -7.52
CA GLN A 174 17.28 9.87 -7.11
C GLN A 174 17.13 8.83 -8.21
N PHE A 175 18.25 8.31 -8.73
CA PHE A 175 18.19 7.22 -9.69
C PHE A 175 17.76 5.92 -8.99
N VAL A 176 16.68 5.31 -9.49
CA VAL A 176 16.19 4.02 -9.00
C VAL A 176 16.48 2.96 -10.04
N LYS A 177 17.20 1.92 -9.61
CA LYS A 177 17.62 0.78 -10.42
C LYS A 177 16.42 0.09 -11.10
N GLY A 178 16.65 -0.38 -12.32
CA GLY A 178 15.69 -1.20 -13.05
C GLY A 178 15.66 -2.64 -12.55
N LEU A 179 14.64 -3.39 -12.97
CA LEU A 179 14.56 -4.82 -12.68
C LEU A 179 15.73 -5.60 -13.28
N ARG A 180 16.26 -5.16 -14.43
CA ARG A 180 17.45 -5.76 -15.06
C ARG A 180 18.69 -5.60 -14.20
N ASP A 181 18.88 -4.43 -13.61
CA ASP A 181 20.03 -4.13 -12.74
C ASP A 181 19.95 -4.93 -11.43
N LEU A 182 18.74 -5.11 -10.89
CA LEU A 182 18.51 -5.84 -9.65
C LEU A 182 18.62 -7.36 -9.83
N PHE A 183 18.18 -7.88 -10.98
CA PHE A 183 18.11 -9.31 -11.24
C PHE A 183 18.72 -9.69 -12.60
N PRO A 184 20.04 -9.49 -12.79
CA PRO A 184 20.71 -9.64 -14.08
C PRO A 184 20.76 -11.09 -14.61
N SER A 185 20.38 -12.09 -13.83
CA SER A 185 20.25 -13.48 -14.32
C SER A 185 18.81 -13.95 -14.46
N ARG A 186 17.82 -13.15 -14.03
CA ARG A 186 16.40 -13.52 -14.04
C ARG A 186 15.53 -12.60 -14.89
N VAL A 187 16.06 -11.46 -15.33
CA VAL A 187 15.36 -10.48 -16.17
C VAL A 187 16.11 -10.35 -17.49
N SER A 188 15.36 -10.46 -18.58
CA SER A 188 15.83 -10.26 -19.95
C SER A 188 15.00 -9.17 -20.63
N LEU A 189 15.66 -8.31 -21.39
CA LEU A 189 15.04 -7.18 -22.06
C LEU A 189 14.96 -7.42 -23.56
N PHE A 190 13.76 -7.28 -24.08
CA PHE A 190 13.41 -7.46 -25.48
C PHE A 190 12.98 -6.11 -26.04
N SER A 191 13.55 -5.68 -27.17
CA SER A 191 13.20 -4.40 -27.78
C SER A 191 12.72 -4.59 -29.22
N LEU A 192 11.60 -3.94 -29.54
CA LEU A 192 11.09 -3.80 -30.91
C LEU A 192 11.86 -2.74 -31.71
N ASP A 193 12.61 -1.87 -31.02
CA ASP A 193 13.41 -0.81 -31.64
C ASP A 193 14.79 -0.71 -30.94
N PRO A 194 15.72 -1.61 -31.33
CA PRO A 194 17.08 -1.63 -30.76
C PRO A 194 17.85 -0.33 -31.01
N SER A 195 17.56 0.40 -32.09
CA SER A 195 18.17 1.69 -32.41
C SER A 195 17.88 2.73 -31.34
N THR A 196 16.61 3.00 -31.07
CA THR A 196 16.24 4.02 -30.08
C THR A 196 16.59 3.59 -28.65
N THR A 197 16.60 2.28 -28.38
CA THR A 197 17.08 1.75 -27.10
C THR A 197 18.56 2.10 -26.87
N ARG A 198 19.41 1.93 -27.90
CA ARG A 198 20.84 2.28 -27.87
C ARG A 198 21.09 3.78 -27.79
N GLU A 199 20.29 4.58 -28.49
CA GLU A 199 20.34 6.05 -28.39
C GLU A 199 20.08 6.56 -26.97
N ARG A 200 19.24 5.87 -26.20
CA ARG A 200 18.99 6.15 -24.77
C ARG A 200 20.10 5.65 -23.84
N GLY A 201 21.17 5.07 -24.37
CA GLY A 201 22.30 4.56 -23.59
C GLY A 201 22.11 3.14 -23.06
N HIS A 202 21.12 2.39 -23.56
CA HIS A 202 20.81 1.04 -23.13
C HIS A 202 20.99 0.02 -24.25
N THR A 203 21.34 -1.22 -23.91
CA THR A 203 21.39 -2.32 -24.90
C THR A 203 20.35 -3.36 -24.52
N PRO A 204 19.41 -3.72 -25.42
CA PRO A 204 18.51 -4.84 -25.16
C PRO A 204 19.27 -6.16 -25.19
N ASP A 205 18.80 -7.16 -24.44
CA ASP A 205 19.38 -8.51 -24.50
C ASP A 205 18.98 -9.20 -25.82
N TYR A 206 17.81 -8.86 -26.36
CA TYR A 206 17.27 -9.42 -27.60
C TYR A 206 16.57 -8.37 -28.45
N ASP A 207 16.77 -8.48 -29.76
CA ASP A 207 16.06 -7.70 -30.76
C ASP A 207 14.80 -8.48 -31.18
N VAL A 208 13.64 -7.82 -31.15
CA VAL A 208 12.36 -8.40 -31.56
C VAL A 208 11.96 -7.81 -32.91
N HIS A 209 11.75 -8.68 -33.88
CA HIS A 209 11.30 -8.29 -35.21
C HIS A 209 9.87 -8.80 -35.43
N LEU A 210 8.99 -7.89 -35.82
CA LEU A 210 7.64 -8.21 -36.26
C LEU A 210 7.58 -8.05 -37.78
N HIS A 211 7.36 -9.16 -38.48
CA HIS A 211 7.25 -9.14 -39.93
C HIS A 211 5.80 -8.93 -40.35
N ALA A 212 5.58 -8.31 -41.52
CA ALA A 212 4.25 -7.92 -41.98
C ALA A 212 3.31 -9.13 -42.19
N ASP A 213 3.86 -10.31 -42.51
CA ASP A 213 3.14 -11.56 -42.65
C ASP A 213 2.73 -12.20 -41.32
N GLN A 214 3.26 -11.71 -40.19
CA GLN A 214 2.92 -12.14 -38.84
C GLN A 214 1.80 -11.29 -38.21
N ILE A 215 1.44 -10.16 -38.82
CA ILE A 215 0.44 -9.22 -38.31
C ILE A 215 -0.88 -9.46 -39.04
N GLN A 216 -1.93 -9.80 -38.30
CA GLN A 216 -3.27 -9.92 -38.81
C GLN A 216 -4.05 -8.62 -38.61
N PRO A 217 -5.09 -8.34 -39.42
CA PRO A 217 -5.96 -7.18 -39.19
C PRO A 217 -6.52 -7.11 -37.75
N ALA A 218 -6.80 -8.26 -37.14
CA ALA A 218 -7.31 -8.34 -35.77
C ALA A 218 -6.33 -7.82 -34.70
N ASP A 219 -5.02 -7.80 -34.98
CA ASP A 219 -3.99 -7.37 -34.02
C ASP A 219 -3.90 -5.84 -33.87
N ILE A 220 -4.37 -5.09 -34.87
CA ILE A 220 -4.32 -3.62 -34.92
C ILE A 220 -5.69 -2.96 -34.82
N LEU A 221 -6.76 -3.72 -34.99
CA LEU A 221 -8.11 -3.20 -34.89
C LEU A 221 -8.43 -2.89 -33.42
N PRO A 222 -8.95 -1.68 -33.10
CA PRO A 222 -9.34 -1.36 -31.74
C PRO A 222 -10.43 -2.33 -31.28
N LEU A 223 -10.28 -2.85 -30.06
CA LEU A 223 -11.30 -3.66 -29.39
C LEU A 223 -12.60 -2.84 -29.35
N ARG A 224 -13.67 -3.40 -29.94
CA ARG A 224 -15.00 -2.78 -29.99
C ARG A 224 -15.74 -2.92 -28.66
#